data_AF-A0AB73K8D2-F1
#
_entry.id   AF-A0AB73K8D2-F1
#
_cell.length_a   1.000
_cell.length_b   1.000
_cell.length_c   1.000
_cell.angle_alpha   90.00
_cell.angle_beta   90.00
_cell.angle_gamma   90.00
#
_symmetry.space_group_name_H-M   'P 1'
#
loop_
_entity.id
_entity.type
_entity.pdbx_description
1 polymer ?
#
loop_
_entity_poly.entity_id
_entity_poly.type
_entity_poly.pdbx_seq_one_letter_code
_entity_poly.pdbx_strand_id
1 'polypeptide(L)'
;MSRPWTIGRLADEVVELLGVKPDRVERGNLTFDQGPLQSSLWIWKDVQAKATYGWSVVTFDVALYDRTKTFGTPAAQIEHPPPTGTAAMTNAPQPACYTWSATGGLSAEAAASVNEHALDSLRFVRDQHDLGQLLLARTHVRRGNLWSFAPDNNEPARLAQALLLARATGDQALERAAIAKLRQRGEEPTTRRPDYRFKDAFADWAKRYSKATGVDVKMT
;
A
#
# COMPACT_ATOMS: atom_id res chain seq x y z
N MET A 1 14.32 34.35 -12.69
CA MET A 1 14.68 33.37 -11.63
C MET A 1 13.68 32.22 -11.70
N SER A 2 14.12 31.02 -12.08
CA SER A 2 13.26 29.83 -12.10
C SER A 2 12.85 29.48 -10.66
N ARG A 3 11.56 29.26 -10.42
CA ARG A 3 11.07 28.77 -9.13
C ARG A 3 11.80 27.46 -8.78
N PRO A 4 12.17 27.23 -7.50
CA PRO A 4 12.74 25.94 -7.09
C PRO A 4 11.75 24.80 -7.37
N TRP A 5 12.28 23.64 -7.76
CA TRP A 5 11.51 22.45 -8.12
C TRP A 5 10.74 21.89 -6.92
N THR A 6 9.46 21.55 -7.13
CA THR A 6 8.58 21.04 -6.07
C THR A 6 7.95 19.72 -6.49
N ILE A 7 7.62 18.89 -5.50
CA ILE A 7 6.84 17.66 -5.70
C ILE A 7 5.50 17.98 -6.39
N GLY A 8 4.91 19.16 -6.16
CA GLY A 8 3.67 19.59 -6.82
C GLY A 8 3.79 19.67 -8.34
N ARG A 9 4.90 20.20 -8.87
CA ARG A 9 5.11 20.26 -10.32
C ARG A 9 5.29 18.87 -10.95
N LEU A 10 6.00 17.97 -10.27
CA LEU A 10 6.10 16.58 -10.74
C LEU A 10 4.72 15.91 -10.78
N ALA A 11 3.88 16.16 -9.78
CA ALA A 11 2.50 15.67 -9.76
C ALA A 11 1.70 16.17 -10.98
N ASP A 12 1.82 17.44 -11.36
CA ASP A 12 1.15 17.98 -12.55
C ASP A 12 1.61 17.25 -13.83
N GLU A 13 2.92 17.03 -14.00
CA GLU A 13 3.47 16.29 -15.15
C GLU A 13 3.02 14.81 -15.18
N VAL A 14 2.91 14.15 -14.01
CA VAL A 14 2.34 12.79 -13.92
C VAL A 14 0.85 12.79 -14.30
N VAL A 15 0.07 13.80 -13.90
CA VAL A 15 -1.35 13.93 -14.31
C VAL A 15 -1.48 14.03 -15.82
N GLU A 16 -0.63 14.80 -16.48
CA GLU A 16 -0.61 14.92 -17.94
C GLU A 16 -0.31 13.57 -18.61
N LEU A 17 0.69 12.84 -18.12
CA LEU A 17 1.07 11.52 -18.65
C LEU A 17 -0.02 10.44 -18.43
N LEU A 18 -0.68 10.46 -17.27
CA LEU A 18 -1.71 9.48 -16.93
C LEU A 18 -2.89 9.51 -17.90
N GLY A 19 -3.19 10.66 -18.50
CA GLY A 19 -4.37 10.84 -19.36
C GLY A 19 -5.70 10.65 -18.62
N VAL A 20 -5.67 10.54 -17.29
CA VAL A 20 -6.85 10.36 -16.43
C VAL A 20 -6.77 11.41 -15.33
N LYS A 21 -7.87 12.14 -15.14
CA LYS A 21 -7.95 13.23 -14.17
C LYS A 21 -8.13 12.66 -12.75
N PRO A 22 -7.26 13.00 -11.78
CA PRO A 22 -7.49 12.67 -10.38
C PRO A 22 -8.64 13.49 -9.78
N ASP A 23 -9.30 12.93 -8.78
CA ASP A 23 -10.35 13.62 -8.01
C ASP A 23 -9.76 14.73 -7.12
N ARG A 24 -8.52 14.53 -6.64
CA ARG A 24 -7.81 15.49 -5.79
C ARG A 24 -6.30 15.43 -5.99
N VAL A 25 -5.65 16.60 -5.95
CA VAL A 25 -4.18 16.75 -6.04
C VAL A 25 -3.66 17.54 -4.84
N GLU A 26 -2.82 16.92 -4.02
CA GLU A 26 -2.26 17.55 -2.81
C GLU A 26 -0.79 17.21 -2.61
N ARG A 27 0.10 18.20 -2.78
CA ARG A 27 1.53 18.13 -2.40
C ARG A 27 2.28 16.87 -2.88
N GLY A 28 1.90 16.29 -4.02
CA GLY A 28 2.48 15.05 -4.56
C GLY A 28 1.59 13.82 -4.52
N ASN A 29 0.40 13.94 -3.92
CA ASN A 29 -0.58 12.86 -3.86
C ASN A 29 -1.68 13.12 -4.90
N LEU A 30 -1.84 12.19 -5.83
CA LEU A 30 -2.93 12.16 -6.78
C LEU A 30 -3.96 11.13 -6.30
N THR A 31 -5.18 11.58 -6.01
CA THR A 31 -6.23 10.74 -5.43
C THR A 31 -7.25 10.33 -6.49
N PHE A 32 -7.66 9.07 -6.45
CA PHE A 32 -8.66 8.47 -7.33
C PHE A 32 -9.67 7.69 -6.48
N ASP A 33 -10.92 8.11 -6.52
CA ASP A 33 -12.04 7.51 -5.80
C ASP A 33 -12.64 6.37 -6.64
N GLN A 34 -12.80 5.19 -6.02
CA GLN A 34 -13.28 3.96 -6.67
C GLN A 34 -14.36 3.30 -5.80
N GLY A 35 -15.45 4.03 -5.58
CA GLY A 35 -16.54 3.58 -4.70
C GLY A 35 -16.09 3.50 -3.24
N PRO A 36 -16.08 2.31 -2.61
CA PRO A 36 -15.63 2.17 -1.21
C PRO A 36 -14.11 2.26 -1.04
N LEU A 37 -13.35 2.15 -2.15
CA LEU A 37 -11.90 2.26 -2.15
C LEU A 37 -11.46 3.64 -2.61
N GLN A 38 -10.32 4.08 -2.09
CA GLN A 38 -9.56 5.21 -2.62
C GLN A 38 -8.14 4.75 -2.90
N SER A 39 -7.65 5.05 -4.11
CA SER A 39 -6.26 4.89 -4.47
C SER A 39 -5.58 6.24 -4.48
N SER A 40 -4.35 6.29 -3.99
CA SER A 40 -3.53 7.49 -4.04
C SER A 40 -2.16 7.17 -4.61
N LEU A 41 -1.82 7.80 -5.74
CA LEU A 41 -0.46 7.79 -6.29
C LEU A 41 0.35 8.83 -5.52
N TRP A 42 1.36 8.39 -4.80
CA TRP A 42 2.20 9.21 -3.92
C TRP A 42 3.56 9.41 -4.56
N ILE A 43 3.91 10.66 -4.85
CA ILE A 43 5.26 11.05 -5.26
C ILE A 43 6.01 11.53 -4.02
N TRP A 44 7.14 10.90 -3.74
CA TRP A 44 7.91 11.17 -2.53
C TRP A 44 9.38 11.44 -2.86
N LYS A 45 10.03 12.23 -2.00
CA LYS A 45 11.46 12.53 -2.10
C LYS A 45 12.26 11.62 -1.17
N ASP A 46 13.35 11.06 -1.66
CA ASP A 46 14.29 10.34 -0.80
C ASP A 46 15.03 11.33 0.11
N VAL A 47 14.88 11.14 1.42
CA VAL A 47 15.48 12.00 2.45
C VAL A 47 16.99 11.74 2.60
N GLN A 48 17.45 10.52 2.32
CA GLN A 48 18.86 10.12 2.47
C GLN A 48 19.69 10.53 1.26
N ALA A 49 19.23 10.23 0.05
CA ALA A 49 19.96 10.57 -1.17
C ALA A 49 19.81 12.05 -1.58
N LYS A 50 18.77 12.75 -1.07
CA LYS A 50 18.38 14.17 -1.33
C LYS A 50 18.16 14.56 -2.79
N ALA A 51 18.65 13.76 -3.73
CA ALA A 51 18.69 13.94 -5.17
C ALA A 51 17.96 12.81 -5.93
N THR A 52 17.12 12.03 -5.23
CA THR A 52 16.19 11.09 -5.86
C THR A 52 14.76 11.30 -5.36
N TYR A 53 13.81 10.80 -6.13
CA TYR A 53 12.39 10.69 -5.80
C TYR A 53 11.86 9.35 -6.29
N GLY A 54 10.74 8.91 -5.76
CA GLY A 54 10.03 7.73 -6.23
C GLY A 54 8.53 7.98 -6.25
N TRP A 55 7.79 6.98 -6.73
CA TRP A 55 6.34 7.00 -6.63
C TRP A 55 5.79 5.59 -6.34
N SER A 56 4.63 5.54 -5.73
CA SER A 56 3.90 4.30 -5.45
C SER A 56 2.41 4.56 -5.42
N VAL A 57 1.58 3.51 -5.48
CA VAL A 57 0.13 3.62 -5.28
C VAL A 57 -0.24 2.97 -3.95
N VAL A 58 -1.02 3.66 -3.13
CA VAL A 58 -1.62 3.07 -1.93
C VAL A 58 -3.13 3.03 -2.14
N THR A 59 -3.72 1.84 -2.01
CA THR A 59 -5.19 1.68 -2.06
C THR A 59 -5.72 1.24 -0.71
N PHE A 60 -6.79 1.87 -0.24
CA PHE A 60 -7.37 1.62 1.07
C PHE A 60 -8.89 1.80 1.08
N ASP A 61 -9.51 1.29 2.14
CA ASP A 61 -10.94 1.48 2.41
C ASP A 61 -11.24 2.85 3.04
N VAL A 62 -12.11 3.64 2.41
CA VAL A 62 -12.41 5.02 2.83
C VAL A 62 -13.11 5.07 4.18
N ALA A 63 -14.03 4.15 4.45
CA ALA A 63 -14.83 4.13 5.67
C ALA A 63 -14.01 3.76 6.92
N LEU A 64 -12.88 3.07 6.73
CA LEU A 64 -11.94 2.73 7.78
C LEU A 64 -10.82 3.77 7.91
N TYR A 65 -10.41 4.42 6.82
CA TYR A 65 -9.25 5.32 6.78
C TYR A 65 -9.22 6.33 7.92
N ASP A 66 -10.25 7.15 8.08
CA ASP A 66 -10.22 8.23 9.08
C ASP A 66 -10.12 7.73 10.52
N ARG A 67 -10.67 6.54 10.79
CA ARG A 67 -10.66 5.92 12.11
C ARG A 67 -9.34 5.23 12.43
N THR A 68 -8.56 4.85 11.42
CA THR A 68 -7.34 4.06 11.59
C THR A 68 -6.04 4.77 11.16
N LYS A 69 -6.12 5.91 10.48
CA LYS A 69 -4.95 6.60 9.88
C LYS A 69 -3.82 6.94 10.85
N THR A 70 -4.12 7.10 12.13
CA THR A 70 -3.12 7.46 13.16
C THR A 70 -2.23 6.28 13.59
N PHE A 71 -2.61 5.04 13.30
CA PHE A 71 -1.85 3.85 13.71
C PHE A 71 -1.76 2.73 12.66
N GLY A 72 -2.49 2.84 11.54
CA GLY A 72 -2.32 1.99 10.36
C GLY A 72 -3.66 1.61 9.70
N THR A 73 -3.97 2.20 8.55
CA THR A 73 -5.19 1.85 7.80
C THR A 73 -5.04 0.53 7.05
N PRO A 74 -6.12 -0.28 6.92
CA PRO A 74 -6.18 -1.39 5.96
C PRO A 74 -5.89 -0.89 4.55
N ALA A 75 -4.66 -1.10 4.10
CA ALA A 75 -4.16 -0.55 2.85
C ALA A 75 -3.15 -1.50 2.20
N ALA A 76 -3.15 -1.52 0.87
CA ALA A 76 -2.13 -2.19 0.07
C ALA A 76 -1.27 -1.13 -0.62
N GLN A 77 0.05 -1.22 -0.41
CA GLN A 77 1.03 -0.43 -1.14
C GLN A 77 1.48 -1.21 -2.37
N ILE A 78 1.38 -0.59 -3.53
CA ILE A 78 1.70 -1.14 -4.84
C ILE A 78 2.96 -0.46 -5.35
N GLU A 79 3.94 -1.28 -5.69
CA GLU A 79 5.25 -0.86 -6.19
C GLU A 79 5.52 -1.53 -7.54
N HIS A 80 6.44 -0.92 -8.29
CA HIS A 80 6.95 -1.43 -9.55
C HIS A 80 8.48 -1.54 -9.45
N PRO A 81 9.12 -2.39 -10.27
CA PRO A 81 10.56 -2.55 -10.24
C PRO A 81 11.30 -1.26 -10.64
N PRO A 82 12.55 -1.08 -10.21
CA PRO A 82 13.39 -0.01 -10.68
C PRO A 82 13.73 -0.21 -12.18
N PRO A 83 14.00 0.88 -12.92
CA PRO A 83 14.24 0.83 -14.37
C PRO A 83 15.42 -0.08 -14.77
N THR A 84 16.39 -0.32 -13.87
CA THR A 84 17.58 -1.13 -14.14
C THR A 84 17.58 -2.52 -13.48
N GLY A 85 16.47 -2.99 -12.90
CA GLY A 85 16.46 -4.21 -12.09
C GLY A 85 15.58 -5.35 -12.62
N THR A 86 16.19 -6.51 -12.90
CA THR A 86 15.49 -7.80 -12.82
C THR A 86 15.31 -8.16 -11.35
N ALA A 87 14.15 -7.88 -10.77
CA ALA A 87 13.86 -8.31 -9.40
C ALA A 87 13.90 -9.85 -9.31
N ALA A 88 14.78 -10.39 -8.46
CA ALA A 88 14.72 -11.81 -8.11
C ALA A 88 13.35 -12.12 -7.49
N MET A 89 12.69 -13.18 -7.97
CA MET A 89 11.25 -13.44 -7.78
C MET A 89 10.78 -13.66 -6.32
N THR A 90 11.66 -13.63 -5.33
CA THR A 90 11.35 -14.02 -3.93
C THR A 90 11.35 -12.86 -2.94
N ASN A 91 11.93 -11.72 -3.30
CA ASN A 91 11.91 -10.50 -2.47
C ASN A 91 11.11 -9.42 -3.20
N ALA A 92 10.37 -8.57 -2.48
CA ALA A 92 9.86 -7.36 -3.12
C ALA A 92 11.03 -6.60 -3.73
N PRO A 93 10.89 -6.10 -4.98
CA PRO A 93 11.87 -5.19 -5.52
C PRO A 93 12.02 -3.99 -4.59
N GLN A 94 13.22 -3.39 -4.56
CA GLN A 94 13.35 -2.07 -3.98
C GLN A 94 12.39 -1.12 -4.72
N PRO A 95 11.78 -0.15 -4.02
CA PRO A 95 10.96 0.87 -4.67
C PRO A 95 11.80 1.55 -5.75
N ALA A 96 11.20 1.74 -6.92
CA ALA A 96 11.87 2.46 -7.99
C ALA A 96 12.16 3.90 -7.57
N CYS A 97 13.43 4.30 -7.74
CA CYS A 97 13.90 5.65 -7.48
C CYS A 97 14.45 6.26 -8.78
N TYR A 98 14.18 7.53 -8.97
CA TYR A 98 14.58 8.34 -10.11
C TYR A 98 15.40 9.52 -9.64
N THR A 99 16.43 9.87 -10.39
CA THR A 99 17.20 11.10 -10.15
C THR A 99 16.36 12.32 -10.51
N TRP A 100 16.53 13.41 -9.77
CA TRP A 100 15.95 14.69 -10.19
C TRP A 100 16.60 15.11 -11.51
N SER A 101 15.78 15.46 -12.50
CA SER A 101 16.30 16.03 -13.74
C SER A 101 16.95 17.39 -13.47
N ALA A 102 18.10 17.64 -14.09
CA ALA A 102 18.71 18.97 -14.10
C ALA A 102 17.84 20.02 -14.82
N THR A 103 17.00 19.59 -15.77
CA THR A 103 16.01 20.42 -16.46
C THR A 103 14.72 20.59 -15.66
N GLY A 104 14.56 19.80 -14.58
CA GLY A 104 13.53 19.90 -13.54
C GLY A 104 12.11 19.46 -13.87
N GLY A 105 11.93 18.71 -14.95
CA GLY A 105 10.75 17.86 -15.11
C GLY A 105 10.98 16.44 -14.58
N LEU A 106 10.01 15.56 -14.84
CA LEU A 106 10.22 14.12 -14.79
C LEU A 106 11.44 13.76 -15.68
N SER A 107 12.27 12.84 -15.20
CA SER A 107 13.31 12.26 -16.06
C SER A 107 12.64 11.39 -17.14
N ALA A 108 13.32 11.17 -18.27
CA ALA A 108 12.79 10.31 -19.32
C ALA A 108 12.47 8.90 -18.81
N GLU A 109 13.30 8.37 -17.90
CA GLU A 109 13.08 7.09 -17.22
C GLU A 109 11.83 7.09 -16.33
N ALA A 110 11.61 8.17 -15.57
CA ALA A 110 10.42 8.31 -14.73
C ALA A 110 9.14 8.44 -15.57
N ALA A 111 9.19 9.23 -16.63
CA ALA A 111 8.07 9.38 -17.56
C ALA A 111 7.72 8.05 -18.24
N ALA A 112 8.71 7.28 -18.70
CA ALA A 112 8.52 5.95 -19.25
C ALA A 112 7.86 5.01 -18.22
N SER A 113 8.35 5.03 -16.97
CA SER A 113 7.78 4.22 -15.89
C SER A 113 6.33 4.58 -15.54
N VAL A 114 6.00 5.88 -15.49
CA VAL A 114 4.63 6.34 -15.26
C VAL A 114 3.70 5.83 -16.36
N ASN A 115 4.10 5.98 -17.63
CA ASN A 115 3.35 5.47 -18.77
C ASN A 115 3.16 3.94 -18.74
N GLU A 116 4.17 3.19 -18.28
CA GLU A 116 4.12 1.74 -18.25
C GLU A 116 3.29 1.18 -17.08
N HIS A 117 3.33 1.84 -15.91
CA HIS A 117 2.91 1.20 -14.66
C HIS A 117 1.79 1.91 -13.91
N ALA A 118 1.59 3.22 -14.08
CA ALA A 118 0.77 3.98 -13.15
C ALA A 118 -0.73 3.62 -13.23
N LEU A 119 -1.28 3.47 -14.44
CA LEU A 119 -2.69 3.06 -14.61
C LEU A 119 -2.96 1.65 -14.10
N ASP A 120 -2.06 0.71 -14.36
CA ASP A 120 -2.20 -0.66 -13.86
C ASP A 120 -2.03 -0.73 -12.33
N SER A 121 -1.20 0.15 -11.75
CA SER A 121 -1.05 0.28 -10.30
C SER A 121 -2.32 0.80 -9.64
N LEU A 122 -3.01 1.76 -10.27
CA LEU A 122 -4.31 2.28 -9.84
C LEU A 122 -5.45 1.26 -9.96
N ARG A 123 -5.28 0.22 -10.79
CA ARG A 123 -6.25 -0.87 -11.00
C ARG A 123 -5.85 -2.17 -10.29
N PHE A 124 -4.74 -2.16 -9.56
CA PHE A 124 -4.18 -3.36 -8.97
C PHE A 124 -5.15 -4.00 -7.97
N VAL A 125 -5.84 -3.19 -7.16
CA VAL A 125 -6.83 -3.63 -6.18
C VAL A 125 -8.22 -3.44 -6.78
N ARG A 126 -8.95 -4.54 -6.97
CA ARG A 126 -10.23 -4.51 -7.71
C ARG A 126 -11.43 -4.13 -6.84
N ASP A 127 -11.43 -4.58 -5.60
CA ASP A 127 -12.50 -4.38 -4.63
C ASP A 127 -12.00 -4.61 -3.19
N GLN A 128 -12.88 -4.44 -2.20
CA GLN A 128 -12.55 -4.62 -0.79
C GLN A 128 -12.17 -6.08 -0.46
N HIS A 129 -12.74 -7.07 -1.15
CA HIS A 129 -12.36 -8.47 -0.95
C HIS A 129 -10.91 -8.71 -1.38
N ASP A 130 -10.55 -8.21 -2.57
CA ASP A 130 -9.21 -8.28 -3.14
C ASP A 130 -8.18 -7.58 -2.25
N LEU A 131 -8.51 -6.40 -1.71
CA LEU A 131 -7.69 -5.72 -0.70
C LEU A 131 -7.45 -6.62 0.53
N GLY A 132 -8.52 -7.26 1.03
CA GLY A 132 -8.44 -8.23 2.12
C GLY A 132 -7.52 -9.40 1.83
N GLN A 133 -7.60 -9.98 0.63
CA GLN A 133 -6.72 -11.08 0.20
C GLN A 133 -5.25 -10.65 0.18
N LEU A 134 -4.95 -9.43 -0.29
CA LEU A 134 -3.58 -8.88 -0.26
C LEU A 134 -3.08 -8.70 1.17
N LEU A 135 -3.93 -8.23 2.09
CA LEU A 135 -3.60 -8.12 3.51
C LEU A 135 -3.33 -9.49 4.15
N LEU A 136 -4.04 -10.54 3.74
CA LEU A 136 -3.80 -11.92 4.20
C LEU A 136 -2.56 -12.57 3.59
N ALA A 137 -1.99 -12.03 2.52
CA ALA A 137 -0.86 -12.65 1.83
C ALA A 137 0.35 -12.82 2.76
N ARG A 138 0.98 -14.00 2.74
CA ARG A 138 2.19 -14.26 3.55
C ARG A 138 3.41 -13.52 3.01
N THR A 139 3.47 -13.37 1.69
CA THR A 139 4.57 -12.74 0.95
C THR A 139 4.00 -11.68 0.01
N HIS A 140 4.90 -10.91 -0.60
CA HIS A 140 4.55 -9.98 -1.68
C HIS A 140 3.74 -10.68 -2.78
N VAL A 141 2.73 -9.99 -3.30
CA VAL A 141 1.86 -10.52 -4.37
C VAL A 141 2.20 -9.81 -5.66
N ARG A 142 2.58 -10.58 -6.68
CA ARG A 142 2.90 -10.06 -8.01
C ARG A 142 1.72 -10.19 -8.95
N ARG A 143 1.42 -9.14 -9.72
CA ARG A 143 0.51 -9.16 -10.88
C ARG A 143 1.19 -8.42 -12.03
N GLY A 144 1.56 -9.14 -13.09
CA GLY A 144 2.37 -8.56 -14.17
C GLY A 144 3.71 -8.03 -13.65
N ASN A 145 4.00 -6.76 -13.91
CA ASN A 145 5.21 -6.08 -13.44
C ASN A 145 5.03 -5.35 -12.10
N LEU A 146 3.89 -5.51 -11.44
CA LEU A 146 3.56 -4.80 -10.21
C LEU A 146 3.55 -5.75 -9.00
N TRP A 147 3.84 -5.18 -7.84
CA TRP A 147 3.92 -5.89 -6.57
C TRP A 147 3.11 -5.20 -5.49
N SER A 148 2.24 -5.95 -4.80
CA SER A 148 1.70 -5.53 -3.52
C SER A 148 2.70 -5.86 -2.41
N PHE A 149 3.11 -4.85 -1.66
CA PHE A 149 4.06 -4.98 -0.57
C PHE A 149 3.40 -5.62 0.67
N ALA A 150 3.91 -6.76 1.12
CA ALA A 150 3.35 -7.55 2.21
C ALA A 150 4.50 -8.12 3.07
N PRO A 151 5.25 -7.27 3.79
CA PRO A 151 6.38 -7.70 4.60
C PRO A 151 5.89 -8.58 5.76
N ASP A 152 6.74 -9.53 6.15
CA ASP A 152 6.46 -10.55 7.17
C ASP A 152 6.45 -9.96 8.58
N ASN A 153 7.30 -8.97 8.85
CA ASN A 153 7.41 -8.29 10.14
C ASN A 153 6.13 -7.54 10.57
N ASN A 154 5.19 -7.31 9.65
CA ASN A 154 3.91 -6.64 9.90
C ASN A 154 2.70 -7.58 9.72
N GLU A 155 2.92 -8.87 9.53
CA GLU A 155 1.86 -9.83 9.23
C GLU A 155 0.73 -9.90 10.28
N PRO A 156 1.00 -9.87 11.62
CA PRO A 156 -0.09 -9.84 12.61
C PRO A 156 -1.00 -8.61 12.49
N ALA A 157 -0.43 -7.44 12.16
CA ALA A 157 -1.21 -6.22 11.97
C ALA A 157 -2.06 -6.31 10.70
N ARG A 158 -1.48 -6.81 9.60
CA ARG A 158 -2.21 -7.02 8.33
C ARG A 158 -3.33 -8.04 8.48
N LEU A 159 -3.12 -9.11 9.26
CA LEU A 159 -4.18 -10.06 9.59
C LEU A 159 -5.34 -9.36 10.33
N ALA A 160 -5.03 -8.52 11.33
CA ALA A 160 -6.05 -7.76 12.06
C ALA A 160 -6.80 -6.76 11.15
N GLN A 161 -6.09 -6.12 10.21
CA GLN A 161 -6.69 -5.25 9.19
C GLN A 161 -7.61 -6.03 8.25
N ALA A 162 -7.22 -7.21 7.79
CA ALA A 162 -8.04 -8.06 6.93
C ALA A 162 -9.33 -8.50 7.63
N LEU A 163 -9.24 -8.91 8.91
CA LEU A 163 -10.42 -9.30 9.69
C LEU A 163 -11.33 -8.09 9.99
N LEU A 164 -10.75 -6.92 10.31
CA LEU A 164 -11.49 -5.68 10.44
C LEU A 164 -12.27 -5.37 9.15
N LEU A 165 -11.59 -5.41 8.00
CA LEU A 165 -12.20 -5.14 6.71
C LEU A 165 -13.33 -6.13 6.43
N ALA A 166 -13.09 -7.43 6.61
CA ALA A 166 -14.09 -8.48 6.40
C ALA A 166 -15.36 -8.24 7.22
N ARG A 167 -15.22 -7.91 8.50
CA ARG A 167 -16.37 -7.66 9.39
C ARG A 167 -17.07 -6.34 9.07
N ALA A 168 -16.31 -5.31 8.70
CA ALA A 168 -16.88 -4.02 8.30
C ALA A 168 -17.70 -4.11 7.01
N THR A 169 -17.34 -5.02 6.10
CA THR A 169 -18.02 -5.21 4.80
C THR A 169 -19.01 -6.38 4.80
N GLY A 170 -19.03 -7.21 5.85
CA GLY A 170 -19.85 -8.43 5.91
C GLY A 170 -19.31 -9.57 5.05
N ASP A 171 -18.04 -9.54 4.67
CA ASP A 171 -17.39 -10.56 3.84
C ASP A 171 -17.03 -11.81 4.65
N GLN A 172 -17.96 -12.75 4.67
CA GLN A 172 -17.81 -14.01 5.41
C GLN A 172 -16.69 -14.91 4.86
N ALA A 173 -16.38 -14.83 3.56
CA ALA A 173 -15.33 -15.65 2.97
C ALA A 173 -13.95 -15.18 3.43
N LEU A 174 -13.73 -13.87 3.41
CA LEU A 174 -12.52 -13.24 3.90
C LEU A 174 -12.36 -13.43 5.42
N GLU A 175 -13.43 -13.28 6.20
CA GLU A 175 -13.40 -13.52 7.65
C GLU A 175 -12.99 -14.96 7.97
N ARG A 176 -13.59 -15.96 7.31
CA ARG A 176 -13.20 -17.37 7.50
C ARG A 176 -11.73 -17.61 7.17
N ALA A 177 -11.22 -17.02 6.09
CA ALA A 177 -9.81 -17.14 5.70
C ALA A 177 -8.87 -16.50 6.74
N ALA A 178 -9.21 -15.32 7.25
CA ALA A 178 -8.44 -14.65 8.30
C ALA A 178 -8.40 -15.48 9.60
N ILE A 179 -9.53 -16.01 10.03
CA ILE A 179 -9.63 -16.86 11.24
C ILE A 179 -8.82 -18.16 11.05
N ALA A 180 -8.94 -18.81 9.88
CA ALA A 180 -8.18 -20.02 9.58
C ALA A 180 -6.66 -19.76 9.64
N LYS A 181 -6.21 -18.65 9.07
CA LYS A 181 -4.80 -18.24 9.13
C LYS A 181 -4.33 -17.98 10.56
N LEU A 182 -5.13 -17.30 11.37
CA LEU A 182 -4.81 -17.08 12.79
C LEU A 182 -4.68 -18.40 13.56
N ARG A 183 -5.57 -19.36 13.32
CA ARG A 183 -5.50 -20.69 13.93
C ARG A 183 -4.24 -21.45 13.52
N GLN A 184 -3.84 -21.33 12.25
CA GLN A 184 -2.64 -22.00 11.74
C GLN A 184 -1.34 -21.38 12.27
N ARG A 185 -1.22 -20.06 12.27
CA ARG A 185 0.02 -19.32 12.60
C ARG A 185 0.11 -18.90 14.05
N GLY A 186 -0.99 -18.98 14.82
CA GLY A 186 -1.15 -18.27 16.08
C GLY A 186 -0.10 -18.57 17.14
N GLU A 187 0.38 -19.82 17.22
CA GLU A 187 1.43 -20.23 18.17
C GLU A 187 2.85 -20.00 17.65
N GLU A 188 3.02 -19.69 16.36
CA GLU A 188 4.33 -19.39 15.79
C GLU A 188 4.83 -18.03 16.32
N PRO A 189 6.15 -17.84 16.43
CA PRO A 189 6.72 -16.55 16.79
C PRO A 189 6.54 -15.53 15.66
N THR A 190 6.50 -14.24 16.02
CA THR A 190 6.59 -13.17 15.02
C THR A 190 8.02 -13.03 14.47
N THR A 191 8.19 -12.66 13.20
CA THR A 191 9.52 -12.44 12.60
C THR A 191 10.37 -11.44 13.40
N ARG A 192 9.75 -10.35 13.89
CA ARG A 192 10.48 -9.27 14.56
C ARG A 192 10.80 -9.55 16.03
N ARG A 193 9.99 -10.38 16.69
CA ARG A 193 10.12 -10.71 18.11
C ARG A 193 9.88 -12.21 18.29
N PRO A 194 10.96 -13.02 18.27
CA PRO A 194 10.86 -14.46 18.38
C PRO A 194 10.27 -14.96 19.71
N ASP A 195 10.30 -14.12 20.75
CA ASP A 195 9.71 -14.34 22.07
C ASP A 195 8.21 -14.01 22.12
N TYR A 196 7.66 -13.41 21.07
CA TYR A 196 6.29 -12.92 21.03
C TYR A 196 5.45 -13.72 20.03
N ARG A 197 4.38 -14.36 20.51
CA ARG A 197 3.54 -15.22 19.66
C ARG A 197 2.69 -14.39 18.72
N PHE A 198 2.45 -14.94 17.53
CA PHE A 198 1.66 -14.30 16.48
C PHE A 198 0.27 -13.91 16.97
N LYS A 199 -0.42 -14.79 17.71
CA LYS A 199 -1.76 -14.52 18.25
C LYS A 199 -1.80 -13.36 19.24
N ASP A 200 -0.75 -13.18 20.04
CA ASP A 200 -0.68 -12.12 21.04
C ASP A 200 -0.44 -10.77 20.35
N ALA A 201 0.47 -10.76 19.36
CA ALA A 201 0.67 -9.59 18.49
C ALA A 201 -0.61 -9.20 17.74
N PHE A 202 -1.33 -10.18 17.21
CA PHE A 202 -2.63 -9.96 16.59
C PHE A 202 -3.63 -9.37 17.59
N ALA A 203 -3.73 -9.91 18.81
CA ALA A 203 -4.68 -9.44 19.82
C ALA A 203 -4.45 -7.96 20.20
N ASP A 204 -3.20 -7.54 20.29
CA ASP A 204 -2.83 -6.14 20.53
C ASP A 204 -3.34 -5.22 19.42
N TRP A 205 -3.19 -5.62 18.16
CA TRP A 205 -3.73 -4.88 17.02
C TRP A 205 -5.25 -4.91 16.98
N ALA A 206 -5.86 -6.08 17.15
CA ALA A 206 -7.31 -6.25 17.18
C ALA A 206 -7.96 -5.36 18.24
N LYS A 207 -7.35 -5.24 19.43
CA LYS A 207 -7.81 -4.32 20.49
C LYS A 207 -7.80 -2.86 20.03
N ARG A 208 -6.73 -2.41 19.35
CA ARG A 208 -6.62 -1.03 18.83
C ARG A 208 -7.68 -0.75 17.77
N TYR A 209 -7.81 -1.66 16.81
CA TYR A 209 -8.81 -1.53 15.75
C TYR A 209 -10.23 -1.55 16.29
N SER A 210 -10.55 -2.47 17.21
CA SER A 210 -11.89 -2.55 17.79
C SER A 210 -12.25 -1.28 18.55
N LYS A 211 -11.31 -0.74 19.33
CA LYS A 211 -11.51 0.53 20.05
C LYS A 211 -11.75 1.70 19.10
N ALA A 212 -11.02 1.77 18.00
CA ALA A 212 -11.08 2.91 17.08
C ALA A 212 -12.28 2.87 16.13
N THR A 213 -12.76 1.68 15.78
CA THR A 213 -13.78 1.50 14.75
C THR A 213 -15.15 1.10 15.29
N GLY A 214 -15.21 0.53 16.51
CA GLY A 214 -16.41 -0.09 17.06
C GLY A 214 -16.73 -1.48 16.50
N VAL A 215 -15.96 -1.96 15.51
CA VAL A 215 -16.07 -3.30 14.96
C VAL A 215 -15.31 -4.25 15.87
N ASP A 216 -15.93 -5.32 16.37
CA ASP A 216 -15.18 -6.32 17.11
C ASP A 216 -14.24 -7.04 16.15
N VAL A 217 -12.93 -7.03 16.41
CA VAL A 217 -11.90 -7.72 15.62
C VAL A 217 -11.32 -8.91 16.39
N LYS A 218 -11.80 -9.17 17.62
CA LYS A 218 -11.34 -10.30 18.42
C LYS A 218 -11.87 -11.62 17.87
N MET A 219 -11.18 -12.71 18.19
CA MET A 219 -11.78 -14.04 17.98
C MET A 219 -12.90 -14.24 19.01
N THR A 220 -14.14 -14.07 18.56
CA THR A 220 -15.34 -14.66 19.17
C THR A 220 -15.52 -16.08 18.68
#